data_AF-A0A2P6M7S3-F1
#
_entry.id   AF-A0A2P6M7S3-F1
#
_cell.length_a   1.000
_cell.length_b   1.000
_cell.length_c   1.000
_cell.angle_alpha   90.00
_cell.angle_beta   90.00
_cell.angle_gamma   90.00
#
_symmetry.space_group_name_H-M   'P 1'
#
loop_
_entity.id
_entity.type
_entity.pdbx_description
1 polymer ?
#
loop_
_entity_poly.entity_id
_entity_poly.type
_entity_poly.pdbx_seq_one_letter_code
_entity_poly.pdbx_strand_id
1 'polypeptide(L)'
;MGHRPRAVEPEYAMKRICTPGLLLGLALALPAMAQDAGHTGHDAHEAQDSHAGHDAHAAQDSHAGHDAHAGAIQYPAQRWSPDQPLSEGMQRVRAATAALSHGDHGHLDQAQVDNIAAELQSAVDAMFAQCKLEPEPDAALHPLLARVLGAATTLRENGFDADALATLEQVLADYPRLFDDPAWSESQSD
;
A
#
# COMPACT_ATOMS: atom_id res chain seq x y z
N MET A 1 -9.48 -60.38 -15.00
CA MET A 1 -8.60 -59.52 -15.83
C MET A 1 -9.03 -58.08 -15.54
N GLY A 2 -8.45 -57.35 -14.58
CA GLY A 2 -7.11 -56.73 -14.62
C GLY A 2 -7.22 -55.44 -15.46
N HIS A 3 -7.28 -54.23 -14.90
CA HIS A 3 -6.20 -53.55 -14.19
C HIS A 3 -6.74 -52.40 -13.33
N ARG A 4 -6.21 -52.24 -12.12
CA ARG A 4 -6.31 -51.00 -11.32
C ARG A 4 -5.10 -50.11 -11.64
N PRO A 5 -5.27 -48.78 -11.85
CA PRO A 5 -4.14 -47.87 -11.88
C PRO A 5 -3.63 -47.56 -10.47
N ARG A 6 -2.30 -47.48 -10.37
CA ARG A 6 -1.46 -47.27 -9.19
C ARG A 6 -1.69 -45.91 -8.53
N ALA A 7 -1.73 -45.91 -7.20
CA ALA A 7 -1.43 -44.74 -6.38
C ALA A 7 0.03 -44.31 -6.60
N VAL A 8 0.24 -43.01 -6.76
CA VAL A 8 1.55 -42.37 -6.73
C VAL A 8 1.58 -41.54 -5.46
N GLU A 9 2.24 -42.05 -4.42
CA GLU A 9 2.58 -41.26 -3.24
C GLU A 9 3.96 -40.64 -3.46
N PRO A 10 4.13 -39.32 -3.30
CA PRO A 10 5.45 -38.75 -3.15
C PRO A 10 5.90 -38.87 -1.69
N GLU A 11 6.90 -39.72 -1.48
CA GLU A 11 7.70 -39.77 -0.26
C GLU A 11 8.43 -38.43 -0.08
N TYR A 12 7.98 -37.59 0.84
CA TYR A 12 8.73 -36.39 1.25
C TYR A 12 9.54 -36.72 2.51
N ALA A 13 10.74 -37.27 2.29
CA ALA A 13 11.74 -37.48 3.32
C ALA A 13 12.76 -36.34 3.32
N MET A 14 13.18 -35.94 4.53
CA MET A 14 14.33 -35.07 4.85
C MET A 14 14.12 -33.58 4.54
N LYS A 15 14.33 -32.62 5.45
CA LYS A 15 15.46 -32.53 6.38
C LYS A 15 15.17 -31.47 7.44
N ARG A 16 15.13 -31.88 8.71
CA ARG A 16 15.14 -30.98 9.88
C ARG A 16 16.50 -30.28 9.91
N ILE A 17 16.52 -28.98 9.59
CA ILE A 17 17.69 -28.13 9.79
C ILE A 17 17.52 -27.45 11.14
N CYS A 18 18.35 -27.91 12.08
CA CYS A 18 18.61 -27.31 13.37
C CYS A 18 19.63 -26.20 13.16
N THR A 19 19.34 -24.96 13.53
CA THR A 19 20.35 -23.91 13.64
C THR A 19 20.10 -23.13 14.93
N PRO A 20 21.11 -23.02 15.82
CA PRO A 20 20.96 -22.41 17.14
C PRO A 20 21.03 -20.88 17.06
N GLY A 21 20.42 -20.24 18.05
CA GLY A 21 20.25 -18.80 18.13
C GLY A 21 21.54 -18.00 18.35
N LEU A 22 21.39 -16.69 18.19
CA LEU A 22 22.31 -15.68 18.69
C LEU A 22 21.49 -14.59 19.39
N LEU A 23 21.84 -14.36 20.64
CA LEU A 23 21.34 -13.33 21.53
C LEU A 23 22.02 -11.97 21.27
N LEU A 24 21.33 -10.92 21.72
CA LEU A 24 21.86 -9.82 22.56
C LEU A 24 22.21 -8.45 21.93
N GLY A 25 21.68 -7.41 22.60
CA GLY A 25 22.16 -6.02 22.63
C GLY A 25 21.17 -5.05 21.99
N LEU A 26 20.22 -4.40 22.68
CA LEU A 26 20.29 -3.48 23.82
C LEU A 26 21.36 -2.37 23.69
N ALA A 27 20.93 -1.17 23.29
CA ALA A 27 21.35 0.09 23.90
C ALA A 27 20.45 1.26 23.44
N LEU A 28 19.85 1.95 24.42
CA LEU A 28 19.20 3.25 24.30
C LEU A 28 20.25 4.36 24.08
N ALA A 29 19.86 5.43 23.37
CA ALA A 29 19.91 6.82 23.89
C ALA A 29 19.58 7.87 22.80
N LEU A 30 18.48 8.61 23.01
CA LEU A 30 18.30 10.02 22.63
C LEU A 30 18.69 10.87 23.86
N PRO A 31 19.23 12.10 23.78
CA PRO A 31 18.52 13.29 23.25
C PRO A 31 19.42 14.33 22.52
N ALA A 32 18.90 15.11 21.55
CA ALA A 32 18.43 16.51 21.63
C ALA A 32 19.51 17.62 21.83
N MET A 33 19.22 18.80 21.23
CA MET A 33 19.71 20.18 21.48
C MET A 33 20.50 20.85 20.34
N ALA A 34 19.95 21.95 19.80
CA ALA A 34 20.61 23.23 19.45
C ALA A 34 19.68 24.06 18.51
N GLN A 35 18.67 24.74 19.05
CA GLN A 35 18.57 26.21 19.13
C GLN A 35 19.75 27.01 18.55
N ASP A 36 19.50 27.73 17.45
CA ASP A 36 20.29 28.91 17.05
C ASP A 36 19.43 30.17 17.16
N ALA A 37 20.04 31.18 17.76
CA ALA A 37 19.46 32.45 18.09
C ALA A 37 20.13 33.53 17.24
N GLY A 38 19.33 34.41 16.66
CA GLY A 38 19.70 35.81 16.44
C GLY A 38 19.78 36.24 14.98
N HIS A 39 18.93 37.21 14.63
CA HIS A 39 19.46 38.54 14.33
C HIS A 39 18.37 39.59 14.50
N THR A 40 18.50 40.38 15.56
CA THR A 40 17.89 41.70 15.70
C THR A 40 18.62 42.66 14.77
N GLY A 41 17.88 43.27 13.86
CA GLY A 41 18.27 44.46 13.12
C GLY A 41 17.08 45.43 13.09
N HIS A 42 17.07 46.37 14.04
CA HIS A 42 16.49 47.70 13.82
C HIS A 42 17.34 48.38 12.72
N ASP A 43 16.80 49.16 11.78
CA ASP A 43 16.19 50.46 12.01
C ASP A 43 15.18 50.84 10.91
N ALA A 44 14.21 51.66 11.31
CA ALA A 44 13.09 52.17 10.53
C ALA A 44 13.46 53.33 9.58
N HIS A 45 12.67 53.54 8.52
CA HIS A 45 11.93 54.80 8.36
C HIS A 45 10.79 54.68 7.34
N GLU A 46 9.70 55.37 7.66
CA GLU A 46 8.33 55.21 7.18
C GLU A 46 8.04 55.82 5.80
N ALA A 47 7.04 55.27 5.11
CA ALA A 47 6.01 56.06 4.42
C ALA A 47 4.82 55.18 3.95
N GLN A 48 3.65 55.50 4.52
CA GLN A 48 2.35 55.64 3.85
C GLN A 48 1.30 54.50 3.90
N ASP A 49 0.20 54.89 4.55
CA ASP A 49 -1.21 54.68 4.22
C ASP A 49 -1.92 53.33 4.47
N SER A 50 -2.56 53.28 5.65
CA SER A 50 -4.02 53.12 5.80
C SER A 50 -4.73 51.95 5.11
N HIS A 51 -4.57 50.73 5.63
CA HIS A 51 -5.64 49.71 5.59
C HIS A 51 -5.62 48.84 6.86
N ALA A 52 -6.37 49.25 7.89
CA ALA A 52 -6.66 48.41 9.05
C ALA A 52 -8.11 47.91 8.95
N GLY A 53 -8.28 46.59 8.92
CA GLY A 53 -9.60 45.96 8.84
C GLY A 53 -9.57 44.43 8.96
N HIS A 54 -9.09 43.95 10.11
CA HIS A 54 -9.37 42.65 10.72
C HIS A 54 -8.96 41.36 9.97
N ASP A 55 -7.75 40.89 10.27
CA ASP A 55 -7.38 39.48 10.14
C ASP A 55 -8.14 38.61 11.14
N ALA A 56 -9.20 37.96 10.66
CA ALA A 56 -9.71 36.76 11.31
C ALA A 56 -8.74 35.62 11.00
N HIS A 57 -7.90 35.23 11.97
CA HIS A 57 -7.26 33.92 11.96
C HIS A 57 -8.33 32.84 12.18
N ALA A 58 -9.05 32.52 11.11
CA ALA A 58 -9.74 31.25 11.00
C ALA A 58 -8.65 30.18 10.87
N ALA A 59 -8.49 29.38 11.91
CA ALA A 59 -7.83 28.09 11.81
C ALA A 59 -8.54 27.29 10.71
N GLN A 60 -7.95 27.28 9.52
CA GLN A 60 -8.31 26.31 8.50
C GLN A 60 -7.64 25.01 8.93
N ASP A 61 -8.36 24.28 9.77
CA ASP A 61 -8.34 22.83 9.78
C ASP A 61 -8.85 22.37 8.41
N SER A 62 -7.94 22.48 7.44
CA SER A 62 -8.07 21.78 6.18
C SER A 62 -7.42 20.43 6.43
N HIS A 63 -8.22 19.47 6.88
CA HIS A 63 -8.08 18.11 6.41
C HIS A 63 -8.22 18.15 4.89
N ALA A 64 -7.17 18.63 4.22
CA ALA A 64 -6.93 18.38 2.83
C ALA A 64 -6.87 16.86 2.76
N GLY A 65 -7.97 16.29 2.25
CA GLY A 65 -8.04 14.89 1.94
C GLY A 65 -6.75 14.51 1.24
N HIS A 66 -6.30 13.29 1.50
CA HIS A 66 -5.23 12.71 0.73
C HIS A 66 -5.70 12.58 -0.73
N ASP A 67 -5.73 13.69 -1.47
CA ASP A 67 -5.42 13.74 -2.88
C ASP A 67 -3.97 13.27 -2.95
N ALA A 68 -3.80 11.95 -2.79
CA ALA A 68 -2.66 11.25 -3.28
C ALA A 68 -2.56 11.73 -4.73
N HIS A 69 -1.61 12.60 -4.99
CA HIS A 69 -1.25 13.01 -6.32
C HIS A 69 -0.74 11.75 -7.02
N ALA A 70 -1.69 10.90 -7.44
CA ALA A 70 -1.46 9.77 -8.30
C ALA A 70 -1.14 10.39 -9.65
N GLY A 71 0.07 10.93 -9.75
CA GLY A 71 0.66 11.30 -11.03
C GLY A 71 0.49 10.12 -11.97
N ALA A 72 0.21 10.42 -13.23
CA ALA A 72 -0.04 9.40 -14.23
C ALA A 72 1.03 8.30 -14.15
N ILE A 73 0.61 7.04 -13.99
CA ILE A 73 1.51 5.88 -13.95
C ILE A 73 2.38 5.91 -15.21
N GLN A 74 3.69 5.94 -15.01
CA GLN A 74 4.66 5.78 -16.09
C GLN A 74 4.96 4.30 -16.22
N TYR A 75 4.72 3.72 -17.40
CA TYR A 75 5.02 2.32 -17.65
C TYR A 75 6.43 2.18 -18.24
N PRO A 76 7.26 1.27 -17.72
CA PRO A 76 8.59 1.07 -18.25
C PRO A 76 8.53 0.39 -19.63
N ALA A 77 9.57 0.58 -20.43
CA ALA A 77 9.71 -0.15 -21.70
C ALA A 77 9.92 -1.67 -21.48
N GLN A 78 10.56 -2.03 -20.36
CA GLN A 78 10.76 -3.40 -19.91
C GLN A 78 10.15 -3.53 -18.51
N ARG A 79 9.23 -4.46 -18.33
CA ARG A 79 8.62 -4.75 -17.01
C ARG A 79 9.67 -5.31 -16.05
N TRP A 80 9.53 -4.97 -14.77
CA TRP A 80 10.42 -5.44 -13.70
C TRP A 80 9.96 -6.79 -13.15
N SER A 81 10.87 -7.58 -12.59
CA SER A 81 10.49 -8.77 -11.82
C SER A 81 10.10 -8.33 -10.41
N PRO A 82 8.96 -8.78 -9.86
CA PRO A 82 8.62 -8.51 -8.47
C PRO A 82 9.53 -9.33 -7.55
N ASP A 83 9.65 -8.89 -6.30
CA ASP A 83 10.09 -9.79 -5.24
C ASP A 83 8.92 -10.62 -4.72
N GLN A 84 9.24 -11.60 -3.87
CA GLN A 84 8.23 -12.50 -3.32
C GLN A 84 7.17 -11.73 -2.49
N PRO A 85 7.52 -10.82 -1.56
CA PRO A 85 6.52 -10.07 -0.79
C PRO A 85 5.55 -9.26 -1.65
N LEU A 86 6.04 -8.61 -2.72
CA LEU A 86 5.18 -7.90 -3.66
C LEU A 86 4.22 -8.86 -4.38
N SER A 87 4.73 -9.97 -4.92
CA SER A 87 3.91 -10.94 -5.64
C SER A 87 2.79 -11.49 -4.76
N GLU A 88 3.12 -11.95 -3.55
CA GLU A 88 2.11 -12.44 -2.59
C GLU A 88 1.11 -11.37 -2.17
N GLY A 89 1.60 -10.17 -1.87
CA GLY A 89 0.74 -9.06 -1.48
C GLY A 89 -0.26 -8.71 -2.58
N MET A 90 0.16 -8.66 -3.84
CA MET A 90 -0.74 -8.31 -4.95
C MET A 90 -1.77 -9.40 -5.21
N GLN A 91 -1.42 -10.67 -5.00
CA GLN A 91 -2.41 -11.76 -5.01
C GLN A 91 -3.45 -11.61 -3.90
N ARG A 92 -3.04 -11.19 -2.70
CA ARG A 92 -3.98 -10.87 -1.60
C ARG A 92 -4.89 -9.70 -1.96
N VAL A 93 -4.35 -8.62 -2.54
CA VAL A 93 -5.16 -7.48 -3.02
C VAL A 93 -6.16 -7.93 -4.09
N ARG A 94 -5.75 -8.78 -5.03
CA ARG A 94 -6.65 -9.37 -6.04
C ARG A 94 -7.79 -10.15 -5.39
N ALA A 95 -7.47 -11.03 -4.44
CA ALA A 95 -8.47 -11.84 -3.74
C ALA A 95 -9.46 -10.99 -2.93
N ALA A 96 -8.97 -9.97 -2.23
CA ALA A 96 -9.82 -9.03 -1.49
C ALA A 96 -10.72 -8.21 -2.43
N THR A 97 -10.21 -7.78 -3.58
CA THR A 97 -11.00 -7.06 -4.61
C THR A 97 -12.08 -7.96 -5.21
N ALA A 98 -11.77 -9.23 -5.47
CA ALA A 98 -12.76 -10.20 -5.93
C ALA A 98 -13.84 -10.48 -4.88
N ALA A 99 -13.49 -10.48 -3.59
CA ALA A 99 -14.48 -10.58 -2.52
C ALA A 99 -15.37 -9.31 -2.47
N LEU A 100 -14.78 -8.13 -2.65
CA LEU A 100 -15.48 -6.85 -2.66
C LEU A 100 -16.50 -6.74 -3.79
N SER A 101 -16.20 -7.27 -4.98
CA SER A 101 -17.10 -7.19 -6.14
C SER A 101 -18.44 -7.90 -5.92
N HIS A 102 -18.54 -8.82 -4.95
CA HIS A 102 -19.82 -9.37 -4.52
C HIS A 102 -20.77 -8.33 -3.90
N GLY A 103 -20.25 -7.18 -3.45
CA GLY A 103 -21.02 -6.05 -2.95
C GLY A 103 -21.93 -5.42 -4.00
N ASP A 104 -21.56 -5.45 -5.29
CA ASP A 104 -22.41 -4.98 -6.40
C ASP A 104 -23.74 -5.75 -6.51
N HIS A 105 -23.82 -6.93 -5.89
CA HIS A 105 -25.01 -7.76 -5.84
C HIS A 105 -25.74 -7.68 -4.49
N GLY A 106 -25.33 -6.77 -3.61
CA GLY A 106 -25.91 -6.61 -2.26
C GLY A 106 -25.58 -7.77 -1.32
N HIS A 107 -24.51 -8.53 -1.58
CA HIS A 107 -24.15 -9.73 -0.81
C HIS A 107 -23.18 -9.46 0.35
N LEU A 108 -22.81 -8.20 0.61
CA LEU A 108 -21.89 -7.83 1.68
C LEU A 108 -22.59 -6.96 2.74
N ASP A 109 -22.46 -7.36 4.01
CA ASP A 109 -22.74 -6.50 5.15
C ASP A 109 -21.53 -5.62 5.52
N GLN A 110 -21.73 -4.67 6.43
CA GLN A 110 -20.69 -3.73 6.84
C GLN A 110 -19.47 -4.45 7.45
N ALA A 111 -19.67 -5.49 8.25
CA ALA A 111 -18.56 -6.21 8.89
C ALA A 111 -17.71 -6.95 7.84
N GLN A 112 -18.34 -7.48 6.79
CA GLN A 112 -17.63 -8.07 5.67
C GLN A 112 -16.81 -7.03 4.90
N VAL A 113 -17.37 -5.83 4.64
CA VAL A 113 -16.62 -4.74 4.00
C VAL A 113 -15.44 -4.27 4.87
N ASP A 114 -15.64 -4.11 6.18
CA ASP A 114 -14.58 -3.73 7.11
C ASP A 114 -13.44 -4.77 7.12
N ASN A 115 -13.77 -6.06 7.09
CA ASN A 115 -12.77 -7.13 7.01
C ASN A 115 -11.99 -7.11 5.68
N ILE A 116 -12.67 -6.84 4.56
CA ILE A 116 -12.02 -6.69 3.26
C ILE A 116 -11.06 -5.51 3.27
N ALA A 117 -11.49 -4.37 3.82
CA ALA A 117 -10.65 -3.19 3.93
C ALA A 117 -9.42 -3.42 4.84
N ALA A 118 -9.59 -4.14 5.95
CA ALA A 118 -8.48 -4.55 6.80
C ALA A 118 -7.50 -5.49 6.10
N GLU A 119 -7.99 -6.39 5.24
CA GLU A 119 -7.13 -7.28 4.45
C GLU A 119 -6.33 -6.51 3.39
N LEU A 120 -6.94 -5.53 2.72
CA LEU A 120 -6.24 -4.64 1.78
C LEU A 120 -5.11 -3.87 2.48
N GLN A 121 -5.39 -3.27 3.64
CA GLN A 121 -4.38 -2.59 4.46
C GLN A 121 -3.25 -3.54 4.87
N SER A 122 -3.60 -4.71 5.42
CA SER A 122 -2.64 -5.72 5.89
C SER A 122 -1.75 -6.26 4.77
N ALA A 123 -2.28 -6.43 3.56
CA ALA A 123 -1.49 -6.83 2.40
C ALA A 123 -0.43 -5.78 2.06
N VAL A 124 -0.80 -4.50 2.05
CA VAL A 124 0.14 -3.40 1.78
C VAL A 124 1.18 -3.23 2.89
N ASP A 125 0.76 -3.31 4.16
CA ASP A 125 1.68 -3.22 5.30
C ASP A 125 2.73 -4.33 5.27
N ALA A 126 2.32 -5.55 4.90
CA ALA A 126 3.21 -6.68 4.77
C ALA A 126 4.24 -6.50 3.64
N MET A 127 3.85 -5.86 2.52
CA MET A 127 4.79 -5.48 1.45
C MET A 127 5.83 -4.49 1.98
N PHE A 128 5.40 -3.38 2.59
CA PHE A 128 6.34 -2.37 3.12
C PHE A 128 7.33 -2.93 4.14
N ALA A 129 6.89 -3.89 4.97
CA ALA A 129 7.75 -4.49 5.97
C ALA A 129 8.83 -5.43 5.39
N GLN A 130 8.63 -5.97 4.19
CA GLN A 130 9.40 -7.11 3.68
C GLN A 130 9.97 -6.92 2.27
N CYS A 131 9.47 -5.95 1.50
CA CYS A 131 9.92 -5.69 0.13
C CYS A 131 11.40 -5.30 0.09
N LYS A 132 12.03 -5.77 -0.98
CA LYS A 132 13.46 -5.66 -1.31
C LYS A 132 13.64 -5.26 -2.77
N LEU A 133 12.65 -4.57 -3.34
CA LEU A 133 12.74 -4.01 -4.68
C LEU A 133 13.89 -3.01 -4.75
N GLU A 134 14.50 -2.92 -5.93
CA GLU A 134 15.40 -1.82 -6.25
C GLU A 134 14.65 -0.48 -6.20
N PRO A 135 15.33 0.66 -5.99
CA PRO A 135 14.65 1.95 -5.78
C PRO A 135 13.71 2.39 -6.91
N GLU A 136 14.04 2.07 -8.16
CA GLU A 136 13.23 2.46 -9.32
C GLU A 136 11.88 1.70 -9.41
N PRO A 137 11.84 0.35 -9.40
CA PRO A 137 10.56 -0.37 -9.36
C PRO A 137 9.73 -0.08 -8.11
N ASP A 138 10.37 0.16 -6.96
CA ASP A 138 9.68 0.56 -5.73
C ASP A 138 8.98 1.92 -5.88
N ALA A 139 9.66 2.92 -6.45
CA ALA A 139 9.07 4.21 -6.75
C ALA A 139 7.89 4.11 -7.75
N ALA A 140 7.98 3.22 -8.74
CA ALA A 140 6.90 2.98 -9.69
C ALA A 140 5.70 2.23 -9.07
N LEU A 141 5.93 1.43 -8.03
CA LEU A 141 4.90 0.70 -7.28
C LEU A 141 4.09 1.61 -6.36
N HIS A 142 4.72 2.60 -5.72
CA HIS A 142 4.10 3.43 -4.69
C HIS A 142 2.73 4.04 -5.07
N PRO A 143 2.50 4.58 -6.29
CA PRO A 143 1.18 5.10 -6.66
C PRO A 143 0.08 4.05 -6.72
N LEU A 144 0.40 2.76 -6.92
CA LEU A 144 -0.57 1.67 -6.81
C LEU A 144 -0.94 1.42 -5.35
N LEU A 145 0.06 1.31 -4.47
CA LEU A 145 -0.17 1.05 -3.05
C LEU A 145 -0.95 2.18 -2.38
N ALA A 146 -0.65 3.44 -2.73
CA ALA A 146 -1.41 4.59 -2.24
C ALA A 146 -2.89 4.51 -2.63
N ARG A 147 -3.20 4.07 -3.86
CA ARG A 147 -4.59 3.86 -4.31
C ARG A 147 -5.29 2.73 -3.56
N VAL A 148 -4.59 1.63 -3.28
CA VAL A 148 -5.14 0.52 -2.47
C VAL A 148 -5.49 0.99 -1.06
N LEU A 149 -4.58 1.72 -0.42
CA LEU A 149 -4.79 2.28 0.92
C LEU A 149 -5.92 3.32 0.97
N GLY A 150 -6.01 4.16 -0.07
CA GLY A 150 -7.11 5.09 -0.24
C GLY A 150 -8.46 4.38 -0.34
N ALA A 151 -8.58 3.37 -1.21
CA ALA A 151 -9.80 2.57 -1.33
C ALA A 151 -10.15 1.85 -0.03
N ALA A 152 -9.17 1.25 0.67
CA ALA A 152 -9.39 0.62 1.97
C ALA A 152 -9.91 1.62 3.02
N THR A 153 -9.44 2.87 2.99
CA THR A 153 -9.95 3.93 3.86
C THR A 153 -11.40 4.27 3.53
N THR A 154 -11.72 4.49 2.25
CA THR A 154 -13.10 4.74 1.79
C THR A 154 -14.05 3.64 2.23
N LEU A 155 -13.65 2.37 2.09
CA LEU A 155 -14.48 1.23 2.47
C LEU A 155 -14.78 1.17 3.97
N ARG A 156 -13.79 1.49 4.82
CA ARG A 156 -13.97 1.55 6.27
C ARG A 156 -14.89 2.68 6.72
N GLU A 157 -14.86 3.80 6.03
CA GLU A 157 -15.61 4.99 6.40
C GLU A 157 -17.05 4.94 5.90
N ASN A 158 -17.25 4.41 4.68
CA ASN A 158 -18.52 4.52 3.97
C ASN A 158 -19.22 3.17 3.76
N GLY A 159 -18.57 2.04 4.09
CA GLY A 159 -19.03 0.72 3.69
C GLY A 159 -18.74 0.45 2.22
N PHE A 160 -19.56 -0.39 1.58
CA PHE A 160 -19.36 -0.71 0.16
C PHE A 160 -19.42 0.57 -0.68
N ASP A 161 -18.41 0.76 -1.52
CA ASP A 161 -18.27 1.91 -2.40
C ASP A 161 -17.80 1.44 -3.79
N ALA A 162 -18.59 1.75 -4.82
CA ALA A 162 -18.34 1.31 -6.19
C ALA A 162 -17.11 2.01 -6.83
N ASP A 163 -16.83 3.25 -6.44
CA ASP A 163 -15.65 3.98 -6.94
C ASP A 163 -14.36 3.45 -6.30
N ALA A 164 -14.43 3.02 -5.03
CA ALA A 164 -13.34 2.30 -4.37
C ALA A 164 -13.08 0.94 -5.03
N LEU A 165 -14.12 0.19 -5.38
CA LEU A 165 -13.99 -1.05 -6.15
C LEU A 165 -13.35 -0.80 -7.51
N ALA A 166 -13.85 0.18 -8.29
CA ALA A 166 -13.29 0.54 -9.59
C ALA A 166 -11.81 0.97 -9.46
N THR A 167 -11.45 1.69 -8.41
CA THR A 167 -10.06 2.07 -8.11
C THR A 167 -9.16 0.84 -7.91
N LEU A 168 -9.62 -0.16 -7.15
CA LEU A 168 -8.89 -1.40 -6.93
C LEU A 168 -8.74 -2.19 -8.23
N GLU A 169 -9.81 -2.31 -9.03
CA GLU A 169 -9.75 -2.96 -10.34
C GLU A 169 -8.73 -2.30 -11.28
N GLN A 170 -8.66 -0.97 -11.30
CA GLN A 170 -7.64 -0.25 -12.07
C GLN A 170 -6.23 -0.51 -11.55
N VAL A 171 -6.03 -0.61 -10.23
CA VAL A 171 -4.74 -1.01 -9.66
C VAL A 171 -4.32 -2.40 -10.17
N LEU A 172 -5.24 -3.38 -10.18
CA LEU A 172 -4.96 -4.73 -10.67
C LEU A 172 -4.71 -4.76 -12.19
N ALA A 173 -5.31 -3.85 -12.95
CA ALA A 173 -5.05 -3.69 -14.38
C ALA A 173 -3.68 -3.05 -14.66
N ASP A 174 -3.23 -2.13 -13.81
CA ASP A 174 -1.94 -1.45 -13.93
C ASP A 174 -0.76 -2.34 -13.54
N TYR A 175 -0.92 -3.16 -12.50
CA TYR A 175 0.16 -4.00 -11.96
C TYR A 175 0.92 -4.84 -13.01
N PRO A 176 0.28 -5.66 -13.87
CA PRO A 176 0.98 -6.47 -14.86
C PRO A 176 1.64 -5.66 -15.97
N ARG A 177 1.38 -4.35 -16.06
CA ARG A 177 2.04 -3.43 -17.00
C ARG A 177 3.35 -2.87 -16.43
N LEU A 178 3.52 -2.90 -15.11
CA LEU A 178 4.76 -2.52 -14.42
C LEU A 178 5.63 -3.75 -14.15
N PHE A 179 5.01 -4.84 -13.69
CA PHE A 179 5.71 -6.04 -13.25
C PHE A 179 5.42 -7.25 -14.14
N ASP A 180 6.45 -8.05 -14.37
CA ASP A 180 6.36 -9.37 -14.97
C ASP A 180 6.34 -10.42 -13.86
N ASP A 181 5.16 -10.61 -13.29
CA ASP A 181 4.90 -11.59 -12.24
C ASP A 181 4.38 -12.91 -12.85
N PRO A 182 5.14 -14.02 -12.77
CA PRO A 182 4.68 -15.32 -13.24
C PRO A 182 3.41 -15.79 -12.52
N ALA A 183 3.33 -15.63 -11.20
CA ALA A 183 2.19 -16.07 -10.40
C ALA A 183 0.92 -15.29 -10.76
N TRP A 184 1.06 -14.02 -11.15
CA TRP A 184 -0.03 -13.19 -11.66
C TRP A 184 -0.59 -13.66 -13.00
N SER A 185 0.26 -14.26 -13.83
CA SER A 185 -0.12 -14.76 -15.15
C SER A 185 -0.80 -16.12 -15.03
N GLU A 186 -0.30 -16.99 -14.15
CA GLU A 186 -0.87 -18.31 -13.86
C GLU A 186 -2.31 -18.20 -13.32
N SER A 187 -2.56 -17.27 -12.39
CA SER A 187 -3.89 -17.07 -11.80
C SER A 187 -4.96 -16.53 -12.76
N GLN A 188 -4.60 -16.15 -14.00
CA GLN A 188 -5.55 -15.71 -15.03
C GLN A 188 -5.94 -16.81 -16.02
N SER A 189 -5.27 -17.97 -15.95
CA SER A 189 -5.52 -19.10 -16.86
C SER A 189 -6.53 -20.10 -16.30
N ASP A 190 -7.02 -19.87 -15.08
CA ASP A 190 -8.06 -20.64 -14.38
C ASP A 190 -9.43 -19.95 -14.55
#